data_AF-A0A7Y5UVJ8-F1
#
_entry.id   AF-A0A7Y5UVJ8-F1
#
_cell.length_a   1.000
_cell.length_b   1.000
_cell.length_c   1.000
_cell.angle_alpha   90.00
_cell.angle_beta   90.00
_cell.angle_gamma   90.00
#
_symmetry.space_group_name_H-M   'P 1'
#
loop_
_entity.id
_entity.type
_entity.pdbx_description
1 polymer ?
#
loop_
_entity_poly.entity_id
_entity_poly.type
_entity_poly.pdbx_seq_one_letter_code
_entity_poly.pdbx_strand_id
1 'polypeptide(L)'
;ALPRFTGHRQPIVPAWGYFDESDPAWAAREIDLAADHAVTCFLYDWYWYEDGPFLHDALDRGFLLAPNRDRLKFALMWANHTWIDIHPAKYINPKHKLALGEVSRSAFEQMTDLVINRYFTCPNYLRLDGAPYFSIYELGTFIRGLGGLDAAVEALADFRERARQAGLPGIHLNAVVFGLRVLPGESPVQDPVELVERLGFDSVGSYTWVHHYGPNTDGFPQGSYAAAMARNVALWDENQANYPVPYHPNVSMGWDPSPRTIATDRYDPLGYPFTAILDGNTPAAFQHALEQARDHLLRPDVSQKLLTINAWNEWTEGSYLLPDTVTGNAYLEAIRTVFGPLVGDR
;
A
#
# COMPACT_ATOMS: atom_id res chain seq x y z
N ALA A 1 0.33 13.06 -18.71
CA ALA A 1 0.64 14.11 -17.72
C ALA A 1 1.43 15.24 -18.39
N LEU A 2 1.33 16.47 -17.88
CA LEU A 2 2.13 17.64 -18.28
C LEU A 2 2.60 18.38 -17.02
N PRO A 3 3.72 19.12 -17.05
CA PRO A 3 4.11 20.00 -15.96
C PRO A 3 2.98 20.94 -15.56
N ARG A 4 2.69 21.02 -14.26
CA ARG A 4 1.66 21.94 -13.71
C ARG A 4 2.22 23.29 -13.25
N PHE A 5 3.53 23.38 -13.06
CA PHE A 5 4.24 24.60 -12.62
C PHE A 5 5.71 24.54 -13.07
N THR A 6 6.42 25.66 -13.00
CA THR A 6 7.84 25.74 -13.40
C THR A 6 8.70 24.80 -12.57
N GLY A 7 9.53 23.98 -13.23
CA GLY A 7 10.40 23.00 -12.57
C GLY A 7 9.71 21.66 -12.24
N HIS A 8 8.41 21.54 -12.49
CA HIS A 8 7.68 20.29 -12.28
C HIS A 8 8.11 19.20 -13.27
N ARG A 9 8.66 18.10 -12.75
CA ARG A 9 9.08 16.93 -13.51
C ARG A 9 7.90 16.03 -13.92
N GLN A 10 7.16 16.45 -14.95
CA GLN A 10 6.19 15.61 -15.66
C GLN A 10 6.35 15.81 -17.19
N PRO A 11 6.00 14.83 -18.04
CA PRO A 11 5.62 13.47 -17.68
C PRO A 11 6.80 12.66 -17.13
N ILE A 12 6.52 11.80 -16.16
CA ILE A 12 7.42 10.71 -15.80
C ILE A 12 7.21 9.57 -16.81
N VAL A 13 8.30 9.03 -17.35
CA VAL A 13 8.26 8.00 -18.39
C VAL A 13 8.96 6.73 -17.89
N PRO A 14 8.26 5.58 -17.81
CA PRO A 14 8.87 4.30 -17.44
C PRO A 14 9.97 3.91 -18.43
N ALA A 15 11.12 3.47 -17.92
CA ALA A 15 12.27 3.10 -18.75
C ALA A 15 12.00 1.86 -19.62
N TRP A 16 11.07 1.00 -19.19
CA TRP A 16 10.66 -0.20 -19.92
C TRP A 16 9.49 0.03 -20.89
N GLY A 17 8.99 1.27 -20.99
CA GLY A 17 7.77 1.57 -21.70
C GLY A 17 6.51 1.12 -20.93
N TYR A 18 5.39 1.08 -21.63
CA TYR A 18 4.10 0.68 -21.09
C TYR A 18 3.86 -0.80 -21.36
N PHE A 19 3.35 -1.51 -20.36
CA PHE A 19 3.12 -2.95 -20.44
C PHE A 19 1.81 -3.35 -19.77
N ASP A 20 1.35 -4.55 -20.11
CA ASP A 20 0.17 -5.18 -19.52
C ASP A 20 0.60 -6.00 -18.31
N GLU A 21 0.19 -5.59 -17.11
CA GLU A 21 0.55 -6.26 -15.85
C GLU A 21 -0.07 -7.66 -15.72
N SER A 22 -1.06 -8.00 -16.57
CA SER A 22 -1.63 -9.34 -16.65
C SER A 22 -0.77 -10.32 -17.47
N ASP A 23 0.31 -9.85 -18.11
CA ASP A 23 1.25 -10.69 -18.85
C ASP A 23 2.31 -11.28 -17.90
N PRO A 24 2.37 -12.62 -17.74
CA PRO A 24 3.35 -13.26 -16.86
C PRO A 24 4.80 -13.05 -17.29
N ALA A 25 5.08 -12.73 -18.57
CA ALA A 25 6.43 -12.38 -19.01
C ALA A 25 6.88 -11.02 -18.45
N TRP A 26 5.95 -10.07 -18.31
CA TRP A 26 6.23 -8.79 -17.66
C TRP A 26 6.37 -8.94 -16.15
N ALA A 27 5.44 -9.65 -15.52
CA ALA A 27 5.54 -9.96 -14.10
C ALA A 27 6.87 -10.66 -13.76
N ALA A 28 7.34 -11.58 -14.62
CA ALA A 28 8.65 -12.23 -14.42
C ALA A 28 9.82 -11.25 -14.39
N ARG A 29 9.82 -10.23 -15.26
CA ARG A 29 10.85 -9.19 -15.26
C ARG A 29 10.81 -8.33 -14.00
N GLU A 30 9.61 -8.02 -13.53
CA GLU A 30 9.40 -7.27 -12.29
C GLU A 30 9.87 -8.06 -11.07
N ILE A 31 9.56 -9.36 -11.01
CA ILE A 31 10.03 -10.27 -9.97
C ILE A 31 11.56 -10.32 -9.92
N ASP A 32 12.22 -10.47 -11.07
CA ASP A 32 13.67 -10.50 -11.12
C ASP A 32 14.27 -9.19 -10.62
N LEU A 33 13.76 -8.05 -11.10
CA LEU A 33 14.23 -6.74 -10.70
C LEU A 33 14.06 -6.50 -9.19
N ALA A 34 12.88 -6.79 -8.64
CA ALA A 34 12.59 -6.64 -7.22
C ALA A 34 13.52 -7.52 -6.37
N ALA A 35 13.61 -8.81 -6.69
CA ALA A 35 14.43 -9.76 -5.94
C ALA A 35 15.93 -9.43 -6.02
N ASP A 36 16.43 -8.94 -7.15
CA ASP A 36 17.82 -8.49 -7.32
C ASP A 36 18.16 -7.24 -6.49
N HIS A 37 17.15 -6.50 -6.03
CA HIS A 37 17.28 -5.28 -5.24
C HIS A 37 16.71 -5.40 -3.82
N ALA A 38 16.71 -6.62 -3.27
CA ALA A 38 16.32 -6.92 -1.89
C ALA A 38 14.86 -6.63 -1.52
N VAL A 39 13.98 -6.41 -2.51
CA VAL A 39 12.53 -6.50 -2.28
C VAL A 39 12.18 -7.98 -2.15
N THR A 40 11.47 -8.35 -1.10
CA THR A 40 11.20 -9.76 -0.76
C THR A 40 9.73 -10.15 -0.92
N CYS A 41 8.82 -9.17 -1.01
CA CYS A 41 7.40 -9.40 -1.08
C CYS A 41 6.70 -8.31 -1.89
N PHE A 42 5.70 -8.69 -2.70
CA PHE A 42 4.69 -7.77 -3.21
C PHE A 42 3.42 -7.85 -2.38
N LEU A 43 2.99 -6.72 -1.82
CA LEU A 43 1.69 -6.56 -1.20
C LEU A 43 0.75 -6.00 -2.28
N TYR A 44 -0.20 -6.79 -2.74
CA TYR A 44 -1.15 -6.38 -3.77
C TYR A 44 -2.27 -5.57 -3.16
N ASP A 45 -2.49 -4.37 -3.72
CA ASP A 45 -3.76 -3.67 -3.63
C ASP A 45 -4.81 -4.52 -4.34
N TRP A 46 -5.57 -5.26 -3.54
CA TRP A 46 -6.49 -6.28 -4.01
C TRP A 46 -7.92 -5.83 -3.79
N TYR A 47 -8.73 -5.82 -4.85
CA TYR A 47 -10.08 -5.28 -4.81
C TYR A 47 -11.13 -6.37 -4.90
N TRP A 48 -12.15 -6.21 -4.07
CA TRP A 48 -13.37 -6.98 -4.10
C TRP A 48 -14.53 -6.08 -3.69
N TYR A 49 -15.60 -6.12 -4.47
CA TYR A 49 -16.85 -5.39 -4.24
C TYR A 49 -18.01 -6.38 -4.08
N GLU A 50 -19.23 -5.88 -3.89
CA GLU A 50 -20.41 -6.72 -3.62
C GLU A 50 -20.61 -7.85 -4.64
N ASP A 51 -20.26 -7.60 -5.91
CA ASP A 51 -20.46 -8.51 -7.04
C ASP A 51 -19.21 -9.31 -7.45
N GLY A 52 -18.07 -9.16 -6.77
CA GLY A 52 -16.90 -10.01 -6.97
C GLY A 52 -15.55 -9.27 -7.06
N PRO A 53 -14.51 -9.94 -7.59
CA PRO A 53 -13.15 -9.41 -7.63
C PRO A 53 -13.00 -8.33 -8.71
N PHE A 54 -12.15 -7.35 -8.46
CA PHE A 54 -11.84 -6.24 -9.37
C PHE A 54 -10.33 -6.05 -9.51
N LEU A 55 -9.84 -5.70 -10.69
CA LEU A 55 -8.40 -5.47 -10.99
C LEU A 55 -7.43 -6.60 -10.54
N HIS A 56 -7.90 -7.84 -10.43
CA HIS A 56 -7.11 -8.97 -9.92
C HIS A 56 -6.15 -9.58 -10.95
N ASP A 57 -6.28 -9.23 -12.23
CA ASP A 57 -5.56 -9.84 -13.35
C ASP A 57 -4.02 -9.73 -13.24
N ALA A 58 -3.50 -8.63 -12.68
CA ALA A 58 -2.06 -8.47 -12.46
C ALA A 58 -1.48 -9.54 -11.51
N LEU A 59 -2.26 -9.93 -10.49
CA LEU A 59 -1.90 -11.03 -9.61
C LEU A 59 -2.19 -12.39 -10.28
N ASP A 60 -3.43 -12.59 -10.73
CA ASP A 60 -3.94 -13.91 -11.13
C ASP A 60 -3.38 -14.43 -12.45
N ARG A 61 -3.16 -13.53 -13.40
CA ARG A 61 -2.68 -13.86 -14.76
C ARG A 61 -1.22 -13.42 -14.96
N GLY A 62 -0.79 -12.36 -14.28
CA GLY A 62 0.60 -11.92 -14.24
C GLY A 62 1.44 -12.74 -13.26
N PHE A 63 1.55 -12.27 -12.02
CA PHE A 63 2.49 -12.79 -11.02
C PHE A 63 2.33 -14.28 -10.71
N LEU A 64 1.10 -14.77 -10.52
CA LEU A 64 0.88 -16.18 -10.18
C LEU A 64 1.22 -17.13 -11.34
N LEU A 65 1.27 -16.65 -12.59
CA LEU A 65 1.67 -17.45 -13.74
C LEU A 65 3.14 -17.22 -14.16
N ALA A 66 3.84 -16.29 -13.51
CA ALA A 66 5.25 -16.03 -13.79
C ALA A 66 6.12 -17.22 -13.35
N PRO A 67 7.06 -17.71 -14.19
CA PRO A 67 7.86 -18.91 -13.92
C PRO A 67 8.83 -18.75 -12.74
N ASN A 68 9.17 -17.52 -12.38
CA ASN A 68 10.10 -17.17 -11.31
C ASN A 68 9.39 -16.60 -10.06
N ARG A 69 8.05 -16.71 -9.96
CA ARG A 69 7.25 -16.16 -8.84
C ARG A 69 7.75 -16.54 -7.44
N ASP A 70 8.41 -17.69 -7.30
CA ASP A 70 8.93 -18.17 -6.01
C ASP A 70 10.15 -17.38 -5.50
N ARG A 71 10.73 -16.49 -6.32
CA ARG A 71 11.77 -15.53 -5.90
C ARG A 71 11.24 -14.49 -4.92
N LEU A 72 9.93 -14.23 -4.92
CA LEU A 72 9.27 -13.28 -4.03
C LEU A 72 8.14 -13.94 -3.26
N LYS A 73 7.86 -13.39 -2.08
CA LYS A 73 6.57 -13.60 -1.44
C LYS A 73 5.51 -12.70 -2.07
N PHE A 74 4.25 -13.02 -1.84
CA PHE A 74 3.15 -12.08 -2.09
C PHE A 74 2.12 -12.13 -0.97
N ALA A 75 1.36 -11.05 -0.81
CA ALA A 75 0.27 -10.95 0.15
C ALA A 75 -0.83 -10.04 -0.40
N LEU A 76 -2.00 -10.06 0.24
CA LEU A 76 -3.14 -9.22 -0.13
C LEU A 76 -3.38 -8.12 0.91
N MET A 77 -3.59 -6.91 0.42
CA MET A 77 -4.30 -5.86 1.14
C MET A 77 -5.63 -5.63 0.44
N TRP A 78 -6.74 -5.92 1.13
CA TRP A 78 -8.06 -5.61 0.61
C TRP A 78 -8.29 -4.10 0.64
N ALA A 79 -8.18 -3.48 -0.54
CA ALA A 79 -8.36 -2.05 -0.78
C ALA A 79 -9.87 -1.72 -0.83
N ASN A 80 -10.54 -1.90 0.30
CA ASN A 80 -12.00 -1.86 0.44
C ASN A 80 -12.58 -0.44 0.50
N HIS A 81 -11.91 0.55 -0.09
CA HIS A 81 -12.45 1.90 -0.20
C HIS A 81 -13.51 1.97 -1.32
N THR A 82 -14.44 2.92 -1.21
CA THR A 82 -15.40 3.21 -2.28
C THR A 82 -14.65 3.61 -3.56
N TRP A 83 -15.01 3.00 -4.69
CA TRP A 83 -14.48 3.40 -5.98
C TRP A 83 -15.23 4.64 -6.47
N ILE A 84 -14.48 5.68 -6.81
CA ILE A 84 -15.03 6.96 -7.26
C ILE A 84 -14.39 7.32 -8.59
N ASP A 85 -15.22 7.79 -9.53
CA ASP A 85 -14.77 8.34 -10.79
C ASP A 85 -14.13 9.71 -10.57
N ILE A 86 -12.81 9.72 -10.38
CA ILE A 86 -12.04 10.95 -10.16
C ILE A 86 -10.82 11.06 -11.08
N HIS A 87 -10.66 10.21 -12.08
CA HIS A 87 -9.46 10.21 -12.94
C HIS A 87 -9.79 10.21 -14.44
N PRO A 88 -9.34 11.22 -15.22
CA PRO A 88 -8.69 12.46 -14.77
C PRO A 88 -9.69 13.47 -14.17
N ALA A 89 -9.37 14.02 -13.00
CA ALA A 89 -10.20 15.01 -12.32
C ALA A 89 -10.18 16.37 -13.03
N LYS A 90 -11.38 16.91 -13.29
CA LYS A 90 -11.58 18.30 -13.71
C LYS A 90 -11.48 19.24 -12.52
N TYR A 91 -11.24 20.53 -12.77
CA TYR A 91 -11.23 21.58 -11.74
C TYR A 91 -12.53 21.61 -10.92
N ILE A 92 -13.65 21.36 -11.59
CA ILE A 92 -14.95 21.06 -10.96
C ILE A 92 -15.23 19.59 -11.23
N ASN A 93 -15.02 18.74 -10.23
CA ASN A 93 -15.18 17.30 -10.36
C ASN A 93 -16.31 16.76 -9.47
N PRO A 94 -17.48 16.39 -10.02
CA PRO A 94 -18.48 15.66 -9.27
C PRO A 94 -17.96 14.26 -8.94
N LYS A 95 -17.92 13.91 -7.66
CA LYS A 95 -17.38 12.64 -7.16
C LYS A 95 -18.43 11.53 -7.29
N HIS A 96 -18.54 10.93 -8.48
CA HIS A 96 -19.48 9.84 -8.73
C HIS A 96 -18.95 8.53 -8.15
N LYS A 97 -19.75 7.87 -7.30
CA LYS A 97 -19.44 6.54 -6.79
C LYS A 97 -19.71 5.51 -7.89
N LEU A 98 -18.72 4.67 -8.20
CA LEU A 98 -18.79 3.61 -9.20
C LEU A 98 -19.10 2.25 -8.54
N ALA A 99 -18.47 1.96 -7.41
CA ALA A 99 -18.74 0.79 -6.57
C ALA A 99 -18.57 1.16 -5.09
N LEU A 100 -19.43 0.62 -4.24
CA LEU A 100 -19.31 0.82 -2.79
C LEU A 100 -18.26 -0.12 -2.23
N GLY A 101 -17.41 0.39 -1.34
CA GLY A 101 -16.43 -0.45 -0.64
C GLY A 101 -17.07 -1.28 0.47
N GLU A 102 -18.25 -0.89 0.95
CA GLU A 102 -19.05 -1.70 1.86
C GLU A 102 -19.51 -2.98 1.13
N VAL A 103 -19.26 -4.14 1.72
CA VAL A 103 -19.75 -5.44 1.22
C VAL A 103 -20.61 -6.13 2.28
N SER A 104 -21.61 -6.87 1.84
CA SER A 104 -22.45 -7.69 2.71
C SER A 104 -21.66 -8.84 3.35
N ARG A 105 -22.20 -9.43 4.43
CA ARG A 105 -21.63 -10.64 5.04
C ARG A 105 -21.46 -11.78 4.02
N SER A 106 -22.43 -11.95 3.12
CA SER A 106 -22.37 -13.00 2.09
C SER A 106 -21.26 -12.74 1.06
N ALA A 107 -21.08 -11.49 0.63
CA ALA A 107 -19.99 -11.13 -0.27
C ALA A 107 -18.62 -11.29 0.43
N PHE A 108 -18.52 -10.91 1.71
CA PHE A 108 -17.31 -11.12 2.52
C PHE A 108 -16.96 -12.60 2.69
N GLU A 109 -17.94 -13.48 2.91
CA GLU A 109 -17.74 -14.94 3.00
C GLU A 109 -17.23 -15.51 1.68
N GLN A 110 -17.82 -15.14 0.55
CA GLN A 110 -17.36 -15.55 -0.79
C GLN A 110 -15.93 -15.08 -1.08
N MET A 111 -15.64 -13.81 -0.76
CA MET A 111 -14.31 -13.22 -0.88
C MET A 111 -13.27 -14.01 -0.08
N THR A 112 -13.57 -14.26 1.19
CA THR A 112 -12.65 -14.95 2.10
C THR A 112 -12.50 -16.45 1.78
N ASP A 113 -13.54 -17.09 1.25
CA ASP A 113 -13.46 -18.46 0.70
C ASP A 113 -12.49 -18.52 -0.47
N LEU A 114 -12.55 -17.56 -1.41
CA LEU A 114 -11.57 -17.47 -2.49
C LEU A 114 -10.16 -17.29 -1.91
N VAL A 115 -10.00 -16.39 -0.94
CA VAL A 115 -8.70 -16.07 -0.34
C VAL A 115 -8.07 -17.30 0.32
N ILE A 116 -8.84 -18.04 1.11
CA ILE A 116 -8.38 -19.27 1.77
C ILE A 116 -7.95 -20.31 0.73
N ASN A 117 -8.80 -20.58 -0.25
CA ASN A 117 -8.61 -21.74 -1.13
C ASN A 117 -7.59 -21.48 -2.25
N ARG A 118 -7.48 -20.23 -2.73
CA ARG A 118 -6.63 -19.86 -3.86
C ARG A 118 -5.30 -19.25 -3.45
N TYR A 119 -5.32 -18.26 -2.56
CA TYR A 119 -4.14 -17.45 -2.28
C TYR A 119 -3.35 -17.98 -1.08
N PHE A 120 -4.02 -18.26 0.04
CA PHE A 120 -3.34 -18.75 1.25
C PHE A 120 -2.69 -20.13 1.09
N THR A 121 -3.13 -20.92 0.10
CA THR A 121 -2.53 -22.21 -0.25
C THR A 121 -1.23 -22.08 -1.06
N CYS A 122 -0.91 -20.88 -1.58
CA CYS A 122 0.32 -20.69 -2.34
C CYS A 122 1.57 -20.82 -1.43
N PRO A 123 2.60 -21.58 -1.82
CA PRO A 123 3.82 -21.76 -1.02
C PRO A 123 4.60 -20.47 -0.79
N ASN A 124 4.56 -19.55 -1.76
CA ASN A 124 5.18 -18.23 -1.68
C ASN A 124 4.24 -17.15 -1.11
N TYR A 125 3.07 -17.49 -0.57
CA TYR A 125 2.26 -16.52 0.19
C TYR A 125 3.00 -16.07 1.47
N LEU A 126 2.98 -14.78 1.78
CA LEU A 126 3.60 -14.21 2.98
C LEU A 126 2.94 -14.78 4.24
N ARG A 127 3.77 -15.23 5.17
CA ARG A 127 3.33 -15.75 6.46
C ARG A 127 4.12 -15.10 7.59
N LEU A 128 3.44 -14.66 8.63
CA LEU A 128 4.03 -14.21 9.89
C LEU A 128 3.72 -15.26 10.96
N ASP A 129 4.77 -15.75 11.64
CA ASP A 129 4.66 -16.85 12.60
C ASP A 129 3.91 -18.09 12.07
N GLY A 130 4.07 -18.34 10.76
CA GLY A 130 3.42 -19.44 10.04
C GLY A 130 2.00 -19.15 9.55
N ALA A 131 1.33 -18.09 10.02
CA ALA A 131 -0.01 -17.72 9.60
C ALA A 131 -0.01 -16.82 8.35
N PRO A 132 -0.89 -17.07 7.35
CA PRO A 132 -0.99 -16.22 6.16
C PRO A 132 -1.39 -14.80 6.54
N TYR A 133 -0.67 -13.82 5.99
CA TYR A 133 -0.92 -12.39 6.19
C TYR A 133 -2.09 -11.88 5.33
N PHE A 134 -3.03 -11.15 5.92
CA PHE A 134 -4.10 -10.47 5.17
C PHE A 134 -4.36 -9.09 5.77
N SER A 135 -4.28 -8.05 4.93
CA SER A 135 -4.46 -6.66 5.38
C SER A 135 -5.81 -6.10 4.95
N ILE A 136 -6.44 -5.30 5.81
CA ILE A 136 -7.66 -4.55 5.51
C ILE A 136 -7.31 -3.05 5.50
N TYR A 137 -7.62 -2.37 4.39
CA TYR A 137 -7.24 -0.96 4.18
C TYR A 137 -8.08 0.03 4.99
N GLU A 138 -9.41 -0.11 4.97
CA GLU A 138 -10.33 0.89 5.53
C GLU A 138 -11.32 0.24 6.51
N LEU A 139 -11.08 0.42 7.80
CA LEU A 139 -11.84 -0.26 8.87
C LEU A 139 -13.30 0.23 8.96
N GLY A 140 -13.56 1.52 8.70
CA GLY A 140 -14.90 2.09 8.86
C GLY A 140 -15.94 1.49 7.89
N THR A 141 -15.54 1.31 6.64
CA THR A 141 -16.28 0.73 5.52
C THR A 141 -16.43 -0.77 5.71
N PHE A 142 -15.37 -1.45 6.18
CA PHE A 142 -15.48 -2.85 6.59
C PHE A 142 -16.56 -3.04 7.66
N ILE A 143 -16.50 -2.25 8.74
CA ILE A 143 -17.46 -2.32 9.85
C ILE A 143 -18.88 -1.98 9.39
N ARG A 144 -19.06 -0.91 8.60
CA ARG A 144 -20.38 -0.53 8.09
C ARG A 144 -20.95 -1.56 7.13
N GLY A 145 -20.14 -2.11 6.24
CA GLY A 145 -20.58 -3.13 5.28
C GLY A 145 -21.11 -4.38 5.95
N LEU A 146 -20.46 -4.82 7.02
CA LEU A 146 -20.89 -5.97 7.81
C LEU A 146 -22.06 -5.68 8.77
N GLY A 147 -22.53 -4.43 8.86
CA GLY A 147 -23.68 -4.06 9.68
C GLY A 147 -23.34 -3.64 11.11
N GLY A 148 -22.07 -3.35 11.42
CA GLY A 148 -21.63 -2.84 12.71
C GLY A 148 -20.45 -3.62 13.29
N LEU A 149 -19.92 -3.12 14.40
CA LEU A 149 -18.67 -3.62 14.99
C LEU A 149 -18.80 -5.09 15.44
N ASP A 150 -19.90 -5.46 16.10
CA ASP A 150 -20.08 -6.84 16.59
C ASP A 150 -20.17 -7.85 15.44
N ALA A 151 -20.85 -7.50 14.34
CA ALA A 151 -20.91 -8.33 13.15
C ALA A 151 -19.55 -8.43 12.43
N ALA A 152 -18.75 -7.36 12.47
CA ALA A 152 -17.39 -7.36 11.95
C ALA A 152 -16.44 -8.26 12.75
N VAL A 153 -16.54 -8.22 14.09
CA VAL A 153 -15.81 -9.15 14.97
C VAL A 153 -16.16 -10.60 14.65
N GLU A 154 -17.45 -10.91 14.52
CA GLU A 154 -17.93 -12.24 14.18
C GLU A 154 -17.39 -12.70 12.81
N ALA A 155 -17.41 -11.83 11.80
CA ALA A 155 -16.93 -12.18 10.47
C ALA A 155 -15.42 -12.46 10.42
N LEU A 156 -14.60 -11.72 11.17
CA LEU A 156 -13.16 -12.01 11.27
C LEU A 156 -12.89 -13.31 12.05
N ALA A 157 -13.68 -13.59 13.08
CA ALA A 157 -13.60 -14.86 13.81
C ALA A 157 -13.96 -16.05 12.91
N ASP A 158 -15.06 -15.93 12.14
CA ASP A 158 -15.46 -16.91 11.13
C ASP A 158 -14.38 -17.11 10.05
N PHE A 159 -13.79 -16.03 9.54
CA PHE A 159 -12.71 -16.11 8.55
C PHE A 159 -11.52 -16.92 9.06
N ARG A 160 -11.07 -16.64 10.29
CA ARG A 160 -10.00 -17.41 10.94
C ARG A 160 -10.36 -18.87 11.14
N GLU A 161 -11.60 -19.16 11.53
CA GLU A 161 -12.06 -20.53 11.76
C GLU A 161 -12.14 -21.32 10.45
N ARG A 162 -12.71 -20.76 9.38
CA ARG A 162 -12.71 -21.39 8.05
C ARG A 162 -11.29 -21.64 7.52
N ALA A 163 -10.35 -20.73 7.76
CA ALA A 163 -8.94 -20.96 7.42
C ALA A 163 -8.36 -22.18 8.18
N ARG A 164 -8.67 -22.32 9.47
CA ARG A 164 -8.26 -23.51 10.26
C ARG A 164 -8.88 -24.79 9.77
N GLN A 165 -10.16 -24.77 9.41
CA GLN A 165 -10.86 -25.92 8.83
C GLN A 165 -10.27 -26.34 7.48
N ALA A 166 -9.73 -25.38 6.72
CA ALA A 166 -8.96 -25.64 5.50
C ALA A 166 -7.52 -26.14 5.75
N GLY A 167 -7.11 -26.37 7.01
CA GLY A 167 -5.81 -26.89 7.40
C GLY A 167 -4.70 -25.85 7.56
N LEU A 168 -5.03 -24.55 7.56
CA LEU A 168 -4.09 -23.46 7.85
C LEU A 168 -3.99 -23.25 9.38
N PRO A 169 -2.89 -22.67 9.91
CA PRO A 169 -2.76 -22.43 11.36
C PRO A 169 -3.69 -21.31 11.89
N GLY A 170 -4.38 -20.60 11.01
CA GLY A 170 -5.14 -19.39 11.30
C GLY A 170 -4.86 -18.34 10.22
N ILE A 171 -4.94 -17.06 10.59
CA ILE A 171 -4.66 -15.91 9.71
C ILE A 171 -3.99 -14.84 10.58
N HIS A 172 -2.93 -14.22 10.06
CA HIS A 172 -2.38 -12.98 10.60
C HIS A 172 -3.13 -11.81 9.96
N LEU A 173 -4.01 -11.17 10.72
CA LEU A 173 -4.78 -10.01 10.25
C LEU A 173 -4.02 -8.72 10.52
N ASN A 174 -3.83 -7.91 9.49
CA ASN A 174 -3.27 -6.56 9.60
C ASN A 174 -4.33 -5.50 9.33
N ALA A 175 -4.31 -4.41 10.10
CA ALA A 175 -5.09 -3.21 9.80
C ALA A 175 -4.17 -2.09 9.28
N VAL A 176 -4.60 -1.40 8.22
CA VAL A 176 -3.99 -0.12 7.85
C VAL A 176 -4.57 0.98 8.74
N VAL A 177 -3.69 1.76 9.37
CA VAL A 177 -4.04 2.91 10.20
C VAL A 177 -3.49 4.19 9.59
N PHE A 178 -4.36 5.19 9.46
CA PHE A 178 -4.02 6.51 8.93
C PHE A 178 -4.66 7.64 9.74
N GLY A 179 -3.96 8.77 9.87
CA GLY A 179 -4.44 9.94 10.62
C GLY A 179 -5.16 10.99 9.76
N LEU A 180 -4.86 11.05 8.47
CA LEU A 180 -5.42 11.97 7.48
C LEU A 180 -6.09 11.19 6.36
N ARG A 181 -7.22 11.72 5.90
CA ARG A 181 -7.97 11.19 4.77
C ARG A 181 -7.44 11.83 3.48
N VAL A 182 -7.02 10.99 2.54
CA VAL A 182 -6.49 11.42 1.24
C VAL A 182 -7.52 11.13 0.16
N LEU A 183 -8.06 9.90 0.11
CA LEU A 183 -9.06 9.53 -0.89
C LEU A 183 -10.47 9.96 -0.47
N PRO A 184 -11.31 10.46 -1.41
CA PRO A 184 -12.70 10.67 -1.09
C PRO A 184 -13.39 9.33 -0.84
N GLY A 185 -14.15 9.22 0.25
CA GLY A 185 -14.81 7.97 0.66
C GLY A 185 -14.20 7.32 1.90
N GLU A 186 -13.00 7.73 2.32
CA GLU A 186 -12.41 7.29 3.58
C GLU A 186 -13.18 7.83 4.79
N SER A 187 -13.38 6.97 5.78
CA SER A 187 -14.17 7.23 6.98
C SER A 187 -13.26 7.31 8.20
N PRO A 188 -13.48 8.32 9.08
CA PRO A 188 -12.74 8.38 10.32
C PRO A 188 -13.14 7.24 11.26
N VAL A 189 -12.16 6.72 11.99
CA VAL A 189 -12.36 5.91 13.19
C VAL A 189 -12.10 6.80 14.40
N GLN A 190 -12.98 6.76 15.40
CA GLN A 190 -12.84 7.60 16.61
C GLN A 190 -11.82 7.05 17.61
N ASP A 191 -11.70 5.73 17.71
CA ASP A 191 -10.71 5.07 18.58
C ASP A 191 -10.06 3.88 17.83
N PRO A 192 -8.97 4.11 17.08
CA PRO A 192 -8.35 3.05 16.28
C PRO A 192 -7.69 1.97 17.15
N VAL A 193 -7.26 2.31 18.38
CA VAL A 193 -6.64 1.34 19.30
C VAL A 193 -7.69 0.37 19.81
N GLU A 194 -8.82 0.88 20.31
CA GLU A 194 -9.94 0.04 20.75
C GLU A 194 -10.47 -0.84 19.60
N LEU A 195 -10.60 -0.28 18.39
CA LEU A 195 -11.07 -1.06 17.24
C LEU A 195 -10.12 -2.20 16.89
N VAL A 196 -8.80 -1.96 16.89
CA VAL A 196 -7.78 -2.97 16.59
C VAL A 196 -7.86 -4.12 17.60
N GLU A 197 -8.00 -3.81 18.89
CA GLU A 197 -8.15 -4.80 19.95
C GLU A 197 -9.47 -5.58 19.81
N ARG A 198 -10.59 -4.87 19.63
CA ARG A 198 -11.92 -5.48 19.54
C ARG A 198 -12.10 -6.38 18.31
N LEU A 199 -11.59 -5.96 17.16
CA LEU A 199 -11.58 -6.76 15.92
C LEU A 199 -10.54 -7.87 15.98
N GLY A 200 -9.64 -7.82 16.97
CA GLY A 200 -8.59 -8.79 17.21
C GLY A 200 -7.60 -8.85 16.07
N PHE A 201 -7.15 -7.72 15.54
CA PHE A 201 -6.05 -7.71 14.57
C PHE A 201 -4.74 -8.16 15.23
N ASP A 202 -3.82 -8.72 14.44
CA ASP A 202 -2.52 -9.22 14.92
C ASP A 202 -1.38 -8.22 14.68
N SER A 203 -1.60 -7.23 13.82
CA SER A 203 -0.69 -6.09 13.61
C SER A 203 -1.42 -4.89 13.05
N VAL A 204 -0.74 -3.75 13.09
CA VAL A 204 -1.13 -2.52 12.39
C VAL A 204 0.00 -2.03 11.50
N GLY A 205 -0.31 -1.33 10.42
CA GLY A 205 0.68 -0.70 9.56
C GLY A 205 0.18 0.60 8.94
N SER A 206 1.06 1.29 8.22
CA SER A 206 0.68 2.48 7.44
C SER A 206 0.85 2.22 5.94
N TYR A 207 0.12 2.98 5.10
CA TYR A 207 0.11 2.80 3.65
C TYR A 207 1.05 3.77 2.92
N THR A 208 0.84 5.08 3.08
CA THR A 208 1.69 6.13 2.50
C THR A 208 1.86 7.30 3.46
N TRP A 209 2.97 8.02 3.39
CA TRP A 209 3.28 9.14 4.28
C TRP A 209 2.27 10.28 4.25
N VAL A 210 1.57 10.47 3.14
CA VAL A 210 0.59 11.57 3.02
C VAL A 210 -0.68 11.35 3.85
N HIS A 211 -0.89 10.13 4.35
CA HIS A 211 -1.90 9.85 5.38
C HIS A 211 -1.55 10.40 6.75
N HIS A 212 -0.34 10.88 6.96
CA HIS A 212 0.10 11.40 8.26
C HIS A 212 0.77 12.77 8.15
N TYR A 213 0.91 13.26 6.92
CA TYR A 213 1.52 14.53 6.60
C TYR A 213 0.89 15.09 5.32
N GLY A 214 0.16 16.20 5.42
CA GLY A 214 -0.44 16.84 4.24
C GLY A 214 0.57 17.77 3.57
N PRO A 215 1.08 17.51 2.35
CA PRO A 215 2.11 18.37 1.75
C PRO A 215 1.70 19.84 1.59
N ASN A 216 0.39 20.09 1.49
CA ASN A 216 -0.21 21.42 1.47
C ASN A 216 0.10 22.28 2.73
N THR A 217 0.50 21.68 3.84
CA THR A 217 0.80 22.43 5.08
C THR A 217 2.09 23.24 4.97
N ASP A 218 3.02 22.81 4.12
CA ASP A 218 4.26 23.54 3.84
C ASP A 218 4.06 24.63 2.79
N GLY A 219 3.08 24.44 1.91
CA GLY A 219 2.79 25.33 0.80
C GLY A 219 2.14 24.59 -0.37
N PHE A 220 1.83 25.35 -1.41
CA PHE A 220 1.33 24.82 -2.67
C PHE A 220 2.08 25.50 -3.81
N PRO A 221 2.53 24.76 -4.85
CA PRO A 221 2.18 23.38 -5.20
C PRO A 221 3.14 22.30 -4.65
N GLN A 222 4.05 22.64 -3.75
CA GLN A 222 5.08 21.72 -3.25
C GLN A 222 5.15 21.77 -1.70
N GLY A 223 5.31 20.59 -1.09
CA GLY A 223 5.71 20.42 0.31
C GLY A 223 7.00 19.60 0.42
N SER A 224 7.63 19.58 1.59
CA SER A 224 8.97 18.98 1.77
C SER A 224 8.93 17.48 1.98
N TYR A 225 9.63 16.71 1.14
CA TYR A 225 9.84 15.28 1.36
C TYR A 225 10.60 14.99 2.68
N ALA A 226 11.58 15.82 3.02
CA ALA A 226 12.34 15.66 4.26
C ALA A 226 11.48 15.92 5.51
N ALA A 227 10.55 16.89 5.44
CA ALA A 227 9.60 17.14 6.53
C ALA A 227 8.58 15.99 6.66
N ALA A 228 8.09 15.47 5.53
CA ALA A 228 7.22 14.29 5.50
C ALA A 228 7.91 13.06 6.13
N MET A 229 9.17 12.80 5.77
CA MET A 229 9.99 11.74 6.37
C MET A 229 10.12 11.95 7.87
N ALA A 230 10.56 13.12 8.33
CA ALA A 230 10.77 13.40 9.74
C ALA A 230 9.48 13.21 10.56
N ARG A 231 8.32 13.65 10.03
CA ARG A 231 7.02 13.43 10.67
C ARG A 231 6.65 11.95 10.75
N ASN A 232 6.83 11.20 9.67
CA ASN A 232 6.45 9.79 9.63
C ASN A 232 7.38 8.89 10.45
N VAL A 233 8.69 9.18 10.48
CA VAL A 233 9.66 8.49 11.35
C VAL A 233 9.30 8.69 12.82
N ALA A 234 8.95 9.92 13.23
CA ALA A 234 8.53 10.20 14.61
C ALA A 234 7.27 9.40 15.02
N LEU A 235 6.36 9.16 14.07
CA LEU A 235 5.14 8.40 14.32
C LEU A 235 5.37 6.90 14.53
N TRP A 236 6.50 6.33 14.11
CA TRP A 236 6.75 4.91 14.32
C TRP A 236 6.84 4.57 15.81
N ASP A 237 7.52 5.40 16.60
CA ASP A 237 7.62 5.22 18.05
C ASP A 237 6.29 5.48 18.76
N GLU A 238 5.56 6.52 18.33
CA GLU A 238 4.22 6.81 18.84
C GLU A 238 3.28 5.62 18.60
N ASN A 239 3.23 5.11 17.37
CA ASN A 239 2.33 4.00 17.01
C ASN A 239 2.74 2.69 17.71
N GLN A 240 4.04 2.36 17.74
CA GLN A 240 4.49 1.16 18.45
C GLN A 240 4.17 1.19 19.94
N ALA A 241 4.20 2.37 20.57
CA ALA A 241 3.82 2.51 21.98
C ALA A 241 2.30 2.50 22.21
N ASN A 242 1.52 3.00 21.24
CA ASN A 242 0.08 3.20 21.40
C ASN A 242 -0.76 1.95 21.06
N TYR A 243 -0.31 1.10 20.12
CA TYR A 243 -1.06 -0.09 19.74
C TYR A 243 -0.67 -1.32 20.59
N PRO A 244 -1.64 -2.16 20.98
CA PRO A 244 -1.37 -3.37 21.76
C PRO A 244 -0.76 -4.51 20.92
N VAL A 245 -0.55 -4.28 19.63
CA VAL A 245 -0.05 -5.24 18.64
C VAL A 245 1.12 -4.64 17.87
N PRO A 246 2.00 -5.47 17.25
CA PRO A 246 3.11 -4.97 16.45
C PRO A 246 2.70 -3.94 15.41
N TYR A 247 3.51 -2.87 15.31
CA TYR A 247 3.39 -1.85 14.26
C TYR A 247 4.42 -2.09 13.15
N HIS A 248 3.96 -2.10 11.90
CA HIS A 248 4.79 -2.23 10.70
C HIS A 248 5.00 -0.83 10.09
N PRO A 249 6.22 -0.27 10.13
CA PRO A 249 6.50 1.04 9.55
C PRO A 249 6.36 1.03 8.01
N ASN A 250 6.23 2.25 7.47
CA ASN A 250 6.14 2.50 6.04
C ASN A 250 7.14 3.59 5.60
N VAL A 251 7.71 3.42 4.40
CA VAL A 251 8.47 4.45 3.70
C VAL A 251 7.82 4.74 2.34
N SER A 252 7.53 6.00 2.03
CA SER A 252 7.06 6.41 0.70
C SER A 252 8.23 6.85 -0.19
N MET A 253 8.24 6.42 -1.45
CA MET A 253 9.19 6.90 -2.47
C MET A 253 8.91 8.36 -2.81
N GLY A 254 7.64 8.73 -2.98
CA GLY A 254 7.24 10.07 -3.40
C GLY A 254 5.74 10.30 -3.31
N TRP A 255 5.31 11.48 -3.75
CA TRP A 255 3.89 11.84 -3.90
C TRP A 255 3.74 12.97 -4.91
N ASP A 256 3.08 12.69 -6.03
CA ASP A 256 2.66 13.63 -7.06
C ASP A 256 1.39 13.10 -7.75
N PRO A 257 0.19 13.45 -7.26
CA PRO A 257 -1.07 13.05 -7.88
C PRO A 257 -1.46 13.98 -9.05
N SER A 258 -0.61 14.90 -9.49
CA SER A 258 -0.94 15.79 -10.60
C SER A 258 -1.29 15.08 -11.92
N PRO A 259 -0.75 13.88 -12.27
CA PRO A 259 -1.18 13.12 -13.44
C PRO A 259 -2.66 12.72 -13.40
N ARG A 260 -3.26 12.65 -12.20
CA ARG A 260 -4.68 12.35 -11.99
C ARG A 260 -5.59 13.56 -12.26
N THR A 261 -5.03 14.72 -12.65
CA THR A 261 -5.80 15.94 -13.01
C THR A 261 -5.81 16.22 -14.51
N ILE A 262 -6.83 16.93 -14.99
CA ILE A 262 -6.88 17.46 -16.36
C ILE A 262 -5.78 18.51 -16.55
N ALA A 263 -4.86 18.24 -17.46
CA ALA A 263 -3.65 19.05 -17.66
C ALA A 263 -3.91 20.47 -18.19
N THR A 264 -5.07 20.72 -18.81
CA THR A 264 -5.46 22.07 -19.29
C THR A 264 -6.11 22.93 -18.22
N ASP A 265 -6.52 22.34 -17.09
CA ASP A 265 -7.15 23.08 -16.00
C ASP A 265 -6.09 23.76 -15.15
N ARG A 266 -6.49 24.79 -14.39
CA ARG A 266 -5.65 25.38 -13.34
C ARG A 266 -5.25 24.34 -12.30
N TYR A 267 -4.10 24.51 -11.67
CA TYR A 267 -3.66 23.70 -10.54
C TYR A 267 -3.70 24.57 -9.29
N ASP A 268 -4.75 24.42 -8.50
CA ASP A 268 -5.00 25.14 -7.24
C ASP A 268 -5.28 24.09 -6.13
N PRO A 269 -5.12 24.40 -4.83
CA PRO A 269 -5.28 23.41 -3.75
C PRO A 269 -6.76 23.09 -3.47
N LEU A 270 -7.38 22.25 -4.32
CA LEU A 270 -8.81 21.88 -4.22
C LEU A 270 -9.04 20.57 -3.44
N GLY A 271 -7.98 19.99 -2.89
CA GLY A 271 -8.00 18.65 -2.32
C GLY A 271 -7.81 17.58 -3.39
N TYR A 272 -7.72 16.32 -2.97
CA TYR A 272 -7.32 15.22 -3.85
C TYR A 272 -8.15 15.12 -5.15
N PRO A 273 -7.52 15.01 -6.35
CA PRO A 273 -6.06 14.91 -6.60
C PRO A 273 -5.33 16.26 -6.86
N PHE A 274 -6.00 17.40 -6.67
CA PHE A 274 -5.39 18.74 -6.72
C PHE A 274 -4.73 19.10 -5.38
N THR A 275 -3.67 18.39 -5.02
CA THR A 275 -2.86 18.63 -3.81
C THR A 275 -1.44 19.03 -4.18
N ALA A 276 -0.70 19.60 -3.24
CA ALA A 276 0.73 19.74 -3.36
C ALA A 276 1.41 18.36 -3.51
N ILE A 277 2.55 18.38 -4.19
CA ILE A 277 3.45 17.23 -4.34
C ILE A 277 4.48 17.22 -3.20
N LEU A 278 5.18 16.10 -3.00
CA LEU A 278 6.39 16.07 -2.19
C LEU A 278 7.61 16.38 -3.07
N ASP A 279 8.29 17.48 -2.77
CA ASP A 279 9.50 17.92 -3.44
C ASP A 279 10.76 17.47 -2.67
N GLY A 280 11.85 17.20 -3.40
CA GLY A 280 13.13 16.78 -2.83
C GLY A 280 13.25 15.27 -2.57
N ASN A 281 12.36 14.46 -3.11
CA ASN A 281 12.37 12.99 -3.00
C ASN A 281 13.46 12.31 -3.86
N THR A 282 14.72 12.73 -3.73
CA THR A 282 15.85 12.15 -4.49
C THR A 282 16.17 10.71 -4.06
N PRO A 283 16.88 9.91 -4.88
CA PRO A 283 17.34 8.58 -4.46
C PRO A 283 18.14 8.57 -3.15
N ALA A 284 18.95 9.62 -2.91
CA ALA A 284 19.70 9.76 -1.66
C ALA A 284 18.79 10.05 -0.45
N ALA A 285 17.77 10.89 -0.62
CA ALA A 285 16.80 11.17 0.43
C ALA A 285 15.94 9.93 0.76
N PHE A 286 15.56 9.16 -0.27
CA PHE A 286 14.87 7.89 -0.10
C PHE A 286 15.76 6.85 0.60
N GLN A 287 17.04 6.72 0.20
CA GLN A 287 18.00 5.85 0.91
C GLN A 287 18.09 6.22 2.39
N HIS A 288 18.18 7.51 2.70
CA HIS A 288 18.22 7.98 4.09
C HIS A 288 16.96 7.57 4.87
N ALA A 289 15.78 7.68 4.28
CA ALA A 289 14.53 7.21 4.89
C ALA A 289 14.54 5.69 5.15
N LEU A 290 15.10 4.91 4.22
CA LEU A 290 15.26 3.46 4.38
C LEU A 290 16.27 3.12 5.48
N GLU A 291 17.35 3.90 5.64
CA GLU A 291 18.32 3.74 6.74
C GLU A 291 17.64 3.98 8.09
N GLN A 292 16.79 5.01 8.21
CA GLN A 292 15.97 5.23 9.42
C GLN A 292 15.05 4.04 9.70
N ALA A 293 14.39 3.51 8.66
CA ALA A 293 13.52 2.34 8.80
C ALA A 293 14.32 1.11 9.25
N ARG A 294 15.48 0.84 8.66
CA ARG A 294 16.37 -0.25 9.08
C ARG A 294 16.76 -0.12 10.55
N ASP A 295 17.20 1.07 10.96
CA ASP A 295 17.65 1.30 12.33
C ASP A 295 16.51 1.14 13.35
N HIS A 296 15.30 1.61 13.02
CA HIS A 296 14.09 1.35 13.81
C HIS A 296 13.77 -0.15 13.88
N LEU A 297 13.75 -0.84 12.73
CA LEU A 297 13.48 -2.27 12.69
C LEU A 297 14.52 -3.07 13.46
N LEU A 298 15.79 -2.71 13.46
CA LEU A 298 16.83 -3.47 14.17
C LEU A 298 16.79 -3.32 15.70
N ARG A 299 15.94 -2.45 16.27
CA ARG A 299 15.85 -2.32 17.72
C ARG A 299 15.36 -3.61 18.39
N PRO A 300 15.81 -3.91 19.62
CA PRO A 300 15.44 -5.15 20.33
C PRO A 300 13.95 -5.27 20.66
N ASP A 301 13.24 -4.15 20.82
CA ASP A 301 11.83 -4.09 21.21
C ASP A 301 10.86 -4.23 20.04
N VAL A 302 11.34 -4.15 18.79
CA VAL A 302 10.52 -4.41 17.60
C VAL A 302 10.44 -5.92 17.39
N SER A 303 9.29 -6.54 17.62
CA SER A 303 9.14 -8.00 17.53
C SER A 303 9.06 -8.51 16.08
N GLN A 304 8.40 -7.77 15.19
CA GLN A 304 8.21 -8.13 13.78
C GLN A 304 8.99 -7.17 12.86
N LYS A 305 9.94 -7.72 12.11
CA LYS A 305 10.86 -6.96 11.24
C LYS A 305 10.28 -6.77 9.83
N LEU A 306 9.11 -6.16 9.73
CA LEU A 306 8.41 -5.93 8.46
C LEU A 306 8.38 -4.44 8.13
N LEU A 307 8.75 -4.09 6.89
CA LEU A 307 8.68 -2.74 6.32
C LEU A 307 7.79 -2.77 5.08
N THR A 308 6.86 -1.84 4.98
CA THR A 308 6.17 -1.57 3.71
C THR A 308 6.81 -0.38 3.01
N ILE A 309 6.85 -0.44 1.67
CA ILE A 309 7.32 0.67 0.84
C ILE A 309 6.22 1.04 -0.15
N ASN A 310 5.72 2.27 -0.10
CA ASN A 310 4.79 2.79 -1.11
C ASN A 310 5.60 3.50 -2.21
N ALA A 311 5.51 3.07 -3.47
CA ALA A 311 4.93 1.82 -3.98
C ALA A 311 5.77 1.28 -5.14
N TRP A 312 5.50 0.05 -5.57
CA TRP A 312 6.20 -0.57 -6.69
C TRP A 312 5.96 0.20 -8.01
N ASN A 313 4.71 0.56 -8.31
CA ASN A 313 4.28 1.03 -9.62
C ASN A 313 3.10 2.04 -9.57
N GLU A 314 2.91 2.80 -8.49
CA GLU A 314 1.84 3.80 -8.40
C GLU A 314 2.18 5.10 -9.15
N TRP A 315 2.38 4.98 -10.45
CA TRP A 315 2.82 6.05 -11.36
C TRP A 315 1.93 7.28 -11.34
N THR A 316 0.62 7.09 -11.15
CA THR A 316 -0.36 8.18 -11.19
C THR A 316 -0.36 9.05 -9.93
N GLU A 317 0.27 8.59 -8.85
CA GLU A 317 0.55 9.38 -7.63
C GLU A 317 2.04 9.67 -7.47
N GLY A 318 2.86 9.45 -8.49
CA GLY A 318 4.30 9.71 -8.41
C GLY A 318 5.02 8.89 -7.34
N SER A 319 4.44 7.75 -6.92
CA SER A 319 5.02 6.84 -5.94
C SER A 319 5.31 5.49 -6.60
N TYR A 320 6.52 5.32 -7.13
CA TYR A 320 6.91 4.15 -7.94
C TYR A 320 8.37 3.79 -7.69
N LEU A 321 8.68 2.50 -7.65
CA LEU A 321 10.06 1.99 -7.60
C LEU A 321 10.53 1.49 -8.97
N LEU A 322 9.58 1.20 -9.87
CA LEU A 322 9.91 0.80 -11.22
C LEU A 322 10.81 1.84 -11.92
N PRO A 323 11.75 1.40 -12.78
CA PRO A 323 12.73 2.31 -13.34
C PRO A 323 12.09 3.34 -14.27
N ASP A 324 12.52 4.60 -14.14
CA ASP A 324 12.15 5.67 -15.07
C ASP A 324 13.35 6.11 -15.92
N THR A 325 13.08 6.88 -16.98
CA THR A 325 14.11 7.30 -17.95
C THR A 325 15.16 8.29 -17.41
N VAL A 326 14.99 8.85 -16.21
CA VAL A 326 15.91 9.83 -15.61
C VAL A 326 16.71 9.21 -14.47
N THR A 327 16.04 8.51 -13.56
CA THR A 327 16.63 7.92 -12.36
C THR A 327 17.01 6.45 -12.54
N GLY A 328 16.52 5.79 -13.60
CA GLY A 328 16.79 4.37 -13.84
C GLY A 328 16.43 3.54 -12.62
N ASN A 329 17.37 2.69 -12.17
CA ASN A 329 17.19 1.85 -11.00
C ASN A 329 17.61 2.53 -9.68
N ALA A 330 17.91 3.83 -9.64
CA ALA A 330 18.58 4.44 -8.48
C ALA A 330 17.83 4.26 -7.15
N TYR A 331 16.49 4.28 -7.16
CA TYR A 331 15.68 4.01 -5.95
C TYR A 331 15.75 2.54 -5.52
N LEU A 332 15.82 1.59 -6.46
CA LEU A 332 16.01 0.17 -6.17
C LEU A 332 17.43 -0.09 -5.65
N GLU A 333 18.45 0.58 -6.22
CA GLU A 333 19.83 0.49 -5.71
C GLU A 333 19.94 1.05 -4.29
N ALA A 334 19.12 2.05 -3.92
CA ALA A 334 19.01 2.50 -2.53
C ALA A 334 18.47 1.40 -1.60
N ILE A 335 17.41 0.68 -2.01
CA ILE A 335 16.90 -0.49 -1.24
C ILE A 335 17.98 -1.55 -1.08
N ARG A 336 18.64 -1.91 -2.18
CA ARG A 336 19.73 -2.89 -2.18
C ARG A 336 20.91 -2.46 -1.29
N THR A 337 21.23 -1.17 -1.27
CA THR A 337 22.33 -0.65 -0.42
C THR A 337 22.01 -0.79 1.06
N VAL A 338 20.74 -0.58 1.45
CA VAL A 338 20.33 -0.61 2.87
C VAL A 338 20.03 -2.03 3.36
N PHE A 339 19.37 -2.85 2.54
CA PHE A 339 18.83 -4.16 2.93
C PHE A 339 19.43 -5.35 2.18
N GLY A 340 20.23 -5.11 1.14
CA GLY A 340 20.90 -6.17 0.40
C GLY A 340 22.00 -6.85 1.24
N PRO A 341 22.41 -8.07 0.84
CA PRO A 341 23.53 -8.74 1.48
C PRO A 341 24.80 -7.91 1.35
N LEU A 342 25.63 -7.89 2.41
CA LEU A 342 26.91 -7.22 2.39
C LEU A 342 27.79 -7.83 1.27
N VAL A 343 28.55 -6.99 0.58
CA VAL A 343 29.51 -7.44 -0.45
C VAL A 343 30.56 -8.33 0.25
N GLY A 344 30.38 -9.65 0.16
CA GLY A 344 31.22 -10.64 0.84
C GLY A 344 30.52 -11.96 1.20
N ASP A 345 29.18 -11.98 1.28
CA ASP A 345 28.40 -13.15 1.70
C ASP A 345 27.88 -14.03 0.53
N ARG A 346 28.56 -14.04 -0.63
CA ARG A 346 28.21 -14.90 -1.77
C ARG A 346 29.13 -16.09 -1.93
#